data_AF-A0A521P831-F1
#
_entry.id   AF-A0A521P831-F1
#
_cell.length_a   1.000
_cell.length_b   1.000
_cell.length_c   1.000
_cell.angle_alpha   90.00
_cell.angle_beta   90.00
_cell.angle_gamma   90.00
#
_symmetry.space_group_name_H-M   'P 1'
#
loop_
_entity.id
_entity.type
_entity.pdbx_description
1 polymer ?
#
loop_
_entity_poly.entity_id
_entity_poly.type
_entity_poly.pdbx_seq_one_letter_code
_entity_poly.pdbx_strand_id
1 'polypeptide(L)'
;MKRAAPETGPPFSSKGFLFSSMHPKVVVVGGVRRAAMRLVWIVMTMLAVLAPNPAWSLEVQDPEPGVLDDVTVTGRDPRRMRAYIDGLTTPGPHGAIEGQIARWDDPVCIRVIGGWHAVNVALADRISEVVRSLNIQTGDEGCRPNVMVVIAENPDGFAHVFADRYRSRFFDNRRAEIDAFLTPPRAIRWQHRTGTGAIDGSPLIEAGVGGRGGEAAALPNTRLRRSTADKITRAVIVIDPERVSRVPTASLVSYVAFALLIDLKPFPDAAGNPSILDLFDEGAESPVPAGLTAWDRAFVEGVYAMSADQRFGVQQNQIERSMRRSLAGVIQDGSADDADGGGQTSSGGGGLVPSVAGTAIWAAPDFPVRLAG
;
A
#
# COMPACT_ATOMS: atom_id res chain seq x y z
N MET A 1 31.80 -56.43 -26.33
CA MET A 1 30.91 -56.43 -25.16
C MET A 1 29.60 -55.75 -25.54
N LYS A 2 28.51 -56.53 -25.62
CA LYS A 2 27.14 -56.06 -25.89
C LYS A 2 26.39 -55.97 -24.56
N ARG A 3 25.63 -54.89 -24.32
CA ARG A 3 24.26 -54.95 -23.77
C ARG A 3 23.58 -53.59 -23.95
N ALA A 4 22.36 -53.68 -24.47
CA ALA A 4 21.50 -52.60 -24.93
C ALA A 4 20.56 -52.10 -23.81
N ALA A 5 19.98 -50.93 -24.08
CA ALA A 5 19.08 -50.14 -23.24
C ALA A 5 17.67 -50.75 -23.05
N PRO A 6 16.90 -50.29 -22.04
CA PRO A 6 15.49 -50.63 -21.90
C PRO A 6 14.52 -49.59 -22.50
N GLU A 7 13.70 -50.10 -23.41
CA GLU A 7 12.25 -49.94 -23.65
C GLU A 7 11.49 -48.69 -23.19
N THR A 8 10.82 -48.08 -24.17
CA THR A 8 9.77 -47.06 -24.06
C THR A 8 8.41 -47.72 -24.33
N GLY A 9 7.41 -47.42 -23.48
CA GLY A 9 6.03 -47.91 -23.64
C GLY A 9 5.18 -47.05 -24.59
N PRO A 10 4.13 -47.59 -25.22
CA PRO A 10 3.24 -46.85 -26.11
C PRO A 10 1.97 -46.34 -25.40
N PRO A 11 1.41 -45.18 -25.79
CA PRO A 11 0.02 -44.86 -25.50
C PRO A 11 -0.91 -45.14 -26.68
N PHE A 12 -2.15 -45.38 -26.28
CA PHE A 12 -3.26 -46.00 -26.99
C PHE A 12 -3.89 -45.21 -28.14
N SER A 13 -4.47 -46.01 -29.03
CA SER A 13 -5.23 -45.74 -30.25
C SER A 13 -6.44 -44.80 -30.12
N SER A 14 -6.62 -44.06 -31.22
CA SER A 14 -7.75 -43.27 -31.68
C SER A 14 -9.11 -44.00 -31.78
N LYS A 15 -10.18 -43.31 -31.36
CA LYS A 15 -11.55 -43.31 -31.91
C LYS A 15 -12.06 -41.87 -31.73
N GLY A 16 -12.49 -41.08 -32.72
CA GLY A 16 -13.33 -41.42 -33.86
C GLY A 16 -14.78 -41.05 -33.53
N PHE A 17 -15.11 -39.75 -33.45
CA PHE A 17 -16.50 -39.26 -33.42
C PHE A 17 -16.63 -38.10 -34.40
N LEU A 18 -17.54 -38.30 -35.36
CA LEU A 18 -17.88 -37.39 -36.45
C LEU A 18 -19.41 -37.27 -36.50
N PHE A 19 -19.86 -36.07 -36.85
CA PHE A 19 -21.22 -35.64 -37.24
C PHE A 19 -22.33 -35.64 -36.18
N SER A 20 -22.94 -34.48 -35.93
CA SER A 20 -23.98 -33.95 -36.82
C SER A 20 -24.50 -32.58 -36.39
N SER A 21 -24.57 -31.66 -37.35
CA SER A 21 -25.25 -30.36 -37.30
C SER A 21 -26.77 -30.53 -37.21
N MET A 22 -27.45 -29.71 -36.41
CA MET A 22 -28.91 -29.55 -36.50
C MET A 22 -29.39 -28.18 -35.99
N HIS A 23 -29.76 -27.32 -36.92
CA HIS A 23 -30.79 -26.28 -36.82
C HIS A 23 -31.63 -26.39 -38.10
N PRO A 24 -32.82 -25.78 -38.23
CA PRO A 24 -33.84 -25.38 -37.26
C PRO A 24 -35.21 -26.02 -37.61
N LYS A 25 -36.20 -25.95 -36.71
CA LYS A 25 -37.62 -26.06 -37.12
C LYS A 25 -38.46 -25.01 -36.41
N VAL A 26 -38.81 -23.99 -37.17
CA VAL A 26 -39.93 -23.08 -36.92
C VAL A 26 -41.21 -23.86 -37.19
N VAL A 27 -42.11 -23.92 -36.20
CA VAL A 27 -43.48 -24.43 -36.38
C VAL A 27 -44.42 -23.26 -36.07
N VAL A 28 -45.08 -22.77 -37.11
CA VAL A 28 -46.24 -21.89 -37.03
C VAL A 28 -47.48 -22.77 -37.14
N VAL A 29 -48.33 -22.77 -36.12
CA VAL A 29 -49.72 -23.21 -36.23
C VAL A 29 -50.57 -22.18 -35.49
N GLY A 30 -51.42 -21.48 -36.24
CA GLY A 30 -52.45 -20.60 -35.71
C GLY A 30 -53.68 -21.37 -35.24
N GLY A 31 -54.53 -20.72 -34.43
CA GLY A 31 -55.83 -21.27 -34.10
C GLY A 31 -56.46 -20.78 -32.81
N VAL A 32 -56.92 -19.54 -32.83
CA VAL A 32 -58.06 -18.92 -32.11
C VAL A 32 -58.97 -19.89 -31.32
N ARG A 33 -59.26 -19.58 -30.03
CA ARG A 33 -60.61 -19.21 -29.51
C ARG A 33 -60.72 -19.25 -27.97
N ARG A 34 -60.98 -18.05 -27.42
CA ARG A 34 -62.01 -17.68 -26.43
C ARG A 34 -61.81 -17.95 -24.92
N ALA A 35 -62.24 -16.91 -24.18
CA ALA A 35 -62.66 -16.81 -22.78
C ALA A 35 -61.50 -16.79 -21.75
N ALA A 36 -61.39 -15.85 -20.81
CA ALA A 36 -62.34 -14.92 -20.20
C ALA A 36 -61.56 -13.65 -19.79
N MET A 37 -61.99 -12.43 -20.13
CA MET A 37 -63.02 -11.66 -19.43
C MET A 37 -62.74 -11.50 -17.93
N ARG A 38 -62.00 -10.44 -17.58
CA ARG A 38 -62.14 -9.57 -16.39
C ARG A 38 -60.93 -8.63 -16.30
N LEU A 39 -60.83 -7.66 -17.21
CA LEU A 39 -60.09 -6.43 -16.94
C LEU A 39 -61.12 -5.30 -16.84
N VAL A 40 -61.25 -4.79 -15.62
CA VAL A 40 -62.22 -3.79 -15.19
C VAL A 40 -61.75 -2.42 -15.69
N TRP A 41 -62.57 -1.81 -16.56
CA TRP A 41 -62.86 -0.37 -16.72
C TRP A 41 -61.66 0.58 -16.92
N ILE A 42 -61.24 0.95 -18.15
CA ILE A 42 -61.85 1.94 -19.07
C ILE A 42 -62.27 3.20 -18.31
N VAL A 43 -61.44 4.26 -18.32
CA VAL A 43 -61.53 5.36 -19.32
C VAL A 43 -62.97 5.86 -19.44
N MET A 44 -63.49 6.43 -18.35
CA MET A 44 -64.76 7.14 -18.35
C MET A 44 -64.70 8.23 -17.28
N THR A 45 -64.26 9.43 -17.67
CA THR A 45 -64.73 10.76 -17.17
C THR A 45 -63.81 11.86 -17.72
N MET A 46 -64.01 12.16 -19.00
CA MET A 46 -63.66 13.47 -19.56
C MET A 46 -64.91 14.36 -19.41
N LEU A 47 -64.69 15.63 -19.01
CA LEU A 47 -65.64 16.76 -18.95
C LEU A 47 -66.70 16.78 -17.84
N ALA A 48 -66.43 17.55 -16.77
CA ALA A 48 -67.13 18.82 -16.48
C ALA A 48 -66.89 19.30 -15.02
N VAL A 49 -65.85 20.10 -14.78
CA VAL A 49 -65.85 21.16 -13.75
C VAL A 49 -65.00 22.32 -14.25
N LEU A 50 -65.65 23.37 -14.77
CA LEU A 50 -65.08 24.71 -14.83
C LEU A 50 -65.13 25.26 -13.40
N ALA A 51 -64.00 25.28 -12.71
CA ALA A 51 -63.78 26.12 -11.53
C ALA A 51 -62.78 27.21 -11.92
N PRO A 52 -62.96 28.46 -11.45
CA PRO A 52 -61.99 29.52 -11.72
C PRO A 52 -60.66 29.15 -11.07
N ASN A 53 -59.59 29.05 -11.88
CA ASN A 53 -58.24 28.97 -11.36
C ASN A 53 -58.04 30.20 -10.45
N PRO A 54 -57.79 30.05 -9.14
CA PRO A 54 -57.21 31.14 -8.39
C PRO A 54 -55.89 31.47 -9.07
N ALA A 55 -55.75 32.71 -9.53
CA ALA A 55 -54.47 33.24 -9.95
C ALA A 55 -53.54 33.12 -8.73
N TRP A 56 -52.68 32.10 -8.73
CA TRP A 56 -51.60 32.01 -7.77
C TRP A 56 -50.60 33.06 -8.20
N SER A 57 -50.62 34.20 -7.51
CA SER A 57 -49.48 35.10 -7.47
C SER A 57 -48.29 34.29 -6.97
N LEU A 58 -47.37 33.96 -7.89
CA LEU A 58 -46.03 33.62 -7.49
C LEU A 58 -45.44 34.90 -6.91
N GLU A 59 -45.51 35.04 -5.59
CA GLU A 59 -44.61 35.92 -4.87
C GLU A 59 -43.21 35.47 -5.27
N VAL A 60 -42.49 36.28 -6.04
CA VAL A 60 -41.06 36.07 -6.26
C VAL A 60 -40.44 36.25 -4.88
N GLN A 61 -40.26 35.16 -4.15
CA GLN A 61 -39.38 35.14 -3.01
C GLN A 61 -37.99 35.45 -3.56
N ASP A 62 -37.55 36.69 -3.33
CA ASP A 62 -36.15 37.03 -3.41
C ASP A 62 -35.41 35.98 -2.57
N PRO A 63 -34.45 35.21 -3.12
CA PRO A 63 -33.74 34.25 -2.33
C PRO A 63 -33.12 35.02 -1.16
N GLU A 64 -33.49 34.65 0.07
CA GLU A 64 -32.77 35.15 1.25
C GLU A 64 -31.28 34.99 0.95
N PRO A 65 -30.46 36.04 1.18
CA PRO A 65 -29.04 35.95 0.93
C PRO A 65 -28.55 34.71 1.68
N GLY A 66 -28.21 33.68 0.93
CA GLY A 66 -27.79 32.41 1.47
C GLY A 66 -26.68 32.71 2.46
N VAL A 67 -26.98 32.50 3.74
CA VAL A 67 -25.95 32.43 4.76
C VAL A 67 -25.13 31.24 4.30
N LEU A 68 -23.99 31.51 3.65
CA LEU A 68 -22.97 30.51 3.47
C LEU A 68 -22.76 29.92 4.85
N ASP A 69 -23.01 28.61 4.99
CA ASP A 69 -22.57 27.90 6.17
C ASP A 69 -21.16 28.37 6.46
N ASP A 70 -20.90 28.79 7.70
CA ASP A 70 -19.55 29.15 8.12
C ASP A 70 -18.67 27.95 7.78
N VAL A 71 -17.95 28.05 6.66
CA VAL A 71 -16.96 27.08 6.25
C VAL A 71 -15.87 27.25 7.28
N THR A 72 -16.04 26.55 8.40
CA THR A 72 -15.01 26.37 9.39
C THR A 72 -13.96 25.54 8.67
N VAL A 73 -13.05 26.24 7.98
CA VAL A 73 -11.78 25.70 7.58
C VAL A 73 -11.12 25.34 8.89
N THR A 74 -11.31 24.10 9.34
CA THR A 74 -10.47 23.50 10.36
C THR A 74 -9.09 23.42 9.74
N GLY A 75 -8.37 24.55 9.79
CA GLY A 75 -6.97 24.61 9.45
C GLY A 75 -6.30 23.60 10.36
N ARG A 76 -5.95 22.42 9.80
CA ARG A 76 -5.29 21.37 10.56
C ARG A 76 -4.09 22.01 11.25
N ASP A 77 -4.02 21.92 12.58
CA ASP A 77 -2.94 22.52 13.35
C ASP A 77 -1.60 22.03 12.77
N PRO A 78 -0.76 22.90 12.19
CA PRO A 78 0.53 22.50 11.65
C PRO A 78 1.40 21.78 12.69
N ARG A 79 1.20 22.07 13.98
CA ARG A 79 1.87 21.36 15.07
C ARG A 79 1.45 19.89 15.16
N ARG A 80 0.18 19.57 14.94
CA ARG A 80 -0.30 18.16 14.91
C ARG A 80 0.35 17.38 13.78
N MET A 81 0.43 17.98 12.59
CA MET A 81 1.07 17.36 11.44
C MET A 81 2.55 17.11 11.66
N ARG A 82 3.27 18.09 12.22
CA ARG A 82 4.68 17.88 12.61
C ARG A 82 4.84 16.83 13.68
N ALA A 83 3.98 16.80 14.70
CA ALA A 83 4.02 15.78 15.74
C ALA A 83 3.80 14.37 15.18
N TYR A 84 2.85 14.20 14.25
CA TYR A 84 2.64 12.94 13.53
C TYR A 84 3.90 12.55 12.73
N ILE A 85 4.44 13.44 11.90
CA ILE A 85 5.63 13.14 11.09
C ILE A 85 6.84 12.80 11.98
N ASP A 86 7.07 13.57 13.04
CA ASP A 86 8.16 13.32 13.97
C ASP A 86 7.97 11.99 14.71
N GLY A 87 6.76 11.71 15.20
CA GLY A 87 6.44 10.48 15.92
C GLY A 87 6.61 9.20 15.08
N LEU A 88 6.62 9.29 13.75
CA LEU A 88 6.78 8.15 12.86
C LEU A 88 8.18 8.00 12.26
N THR A 89 8.89 9.09 12.00
CA THR A 89 10.11 9.07 11.16
C THR A 89 11.40 8.83 11.95
N THR A 90 12.30 8.00 11.41
CA THR A 90 13.66 7.78 11.95
C THR A 90 14.68 8.61 11.15
N PRO A 91 15.64 9.30 11.80
CA PRO A 91 16.59 10.15 11.09
C PRO A 91 17.76 9.40 10.43
N GLY A 92 17.76 8.07 10.37
CA GLY A 92 18.87 7.32 9.81
C GLY A 92 20.18 7.42 10.61
N PRO A 93 21.30 6.88 10.09
CA PRO A 93 22.56 6.70 10.83
C PRO A 93 23.24 8.01 11.25
N HIS A 94 23.01 9.12 10.53
CA HIS A 94 23.65 10.41 10.80
C HIS A 94 22.84 11.35 11.72
N GLY A 95 21.77 10.83 12.34
CA GLY A 95 21.00 11.53 13.39
C GLY A 95 20.15 12.68 12.88
N ALA A 96 19.39 13.37 13.74
CA ALA A 96 18.35 14.31 13.30
C ALA A 96 18.85 15.55 12.52
N ILE A 97 20.14 15.88 12.59
CA ILE A 97 20.71 17.06 11.94
C ILE A 97 21.22 16.72 10.52
N GLU A 98 21.99 15.65 10.41
CA GLU A 98 22.69 15.25 9.18
C GLU A 98 22.11 13.96 8.57
N GLY A 99 21.16 13.33 9.24
CA GLY A 99 20.49 12.15 8.76
C GLY A 99 19.51 12.41 7.64
N GLN A 100 18.90 11.32 7.17
CA GLN A 100 17.88 11.31 6.14
C GLN A 100 16.84 10.25 6.49
N ILE A 101 15.63 10.41 5.97
CA ILE A 101 14.57 9.40 6.08
C ILE A 101 14.84 8.33 5.02
N ALA A 102 15.01 7.09 5.45
CA ALA A 102 15.14 5.97 4.55
C ALA A 102 13.80 5.58 3.92
N ARG A 103 13.80 5.31 2.61
CA ARG A 103 12.66 4.73 1.87
C ARG A 103 13.14 3.68 0.89
N TRP A 104 12.22 2.90 0.32
CA TRP A 104 12.53 2.01 -0.79
C TRP A 104 12.80 2.83 -2.06
N ASP A 105 13.93 2.57 -2.72
CA ASP A 105 14.24 3.02 -4.08
C ASP A 105 14.05 1.90 -5.11
N ASP A 106 14.33 0.65 -4.69
CA ASP A 106 14.11 -0.54 -5.50
C ASP A 106 12.67 -1.06 -5.34
N PRO A 107 12.14 -1.82 -6.31
CA PRO A 107 10.85 -2.48 -6.18
C PRO A 107 10.76 -3.36 -4.92
N VAL A 108 9.62 -3.30 -4.26
CA VAL A 108 9.34 -4.08 -3.06
C VAL A 108 8.97 -5.52 -3.44
N CYS A 109 9.77 -6.48 -2.97
CA CYS A 109 9.63 -7.92 -3.22
C CYS A 109 9.32 -8.64 -1.91
N ILE A 110 8.04 -8.90 -1.68
CA ILE A 110 7.52 -9.48 -0.45
C ILE A 110 7.49 -11.01 -0.54
N ARG A 111 8.04 -11.66 0.48
CA ARG A 111 7.85 -13.09 0.72
C ARG A 111 7.25 -13.33 2.09
N VAL A 112 6.11 -14.03 2.12
CA VAL A 112 5.49 -14.49 3.36
C VAL A 112 5.90 -15.94 3.64
N ILE A 113 6.20 -16.26 4.89
CA ILE A 113 6.50 -17.62 5.36
C ILE A 113 5.82 -17.91 6.70
N GLY A 114 5.80 -19.18 7.10
CA GLY A 114 5.32 -19.63 8.42
C GLY A 114 3.85 -20.05 8.45
N GLY A 115 3.02 -19.59 7.51
CA GLY A 115 1.68 -20.12 7.29
C GLY A 115 1.64 -21.25 6.24
N TRP A 116 0.43 -21.76 5.99
CA TRP A 116 0.14 -22.62 4.83
C TRP A 116 0.46 -21.90 3.52
N HIS A 117 0.86 -22.63 2.48
CA HIS A 117 1.26 -22.03 1.20
C HIS A 117 0.21 -21.07 0.63
N ALA A 118 -1.07 -21.47 0.61
CA ALA A 118 -2.16 -20.63 0.11
C ALA A 118 -2.35 -19.34 0.94
N VAL A 119 -2.14 -19.40 2.26
CA VAL A 119 -2.21 -18.24 3.16
C VAL A 119 -1.05 -17.29 2.89
N ASN A 120 0.17 -17.83 2.73
CA ASN A 120 1.35 -17.02 2.46
C ASN A 120 1.23 -16.27 1.14
N VAL A 121 0.77 -16.94 0.07
CA VAL A 121 0.53 -16.32 -1.24
C VAL A 121 -0.55 -15.24 -1.13
N ALA A 122 -1.71 -15.57 -0.57
CA ALA A 122 -2.82 -14.62 -0.44
C ALA A 122 -2.46 -13.38 0.38
N LEU A 123 -1.64 -13.53 1.44
CA LEU A 123 -1.18 -12.40 2.24
C LEU A 123 -0.17 -11.54 1.47
N ALA A 124 0.78 -12.16 0.76
CA ALA A 124 1.76 -11.44 -0.06
C ALA A 124 1.08 -10.62 -1.17
N ASP A 125 0.08 -11.20 -1.84
CA ASP A 125 -0.68 -10.56 -2.91
C ASP A 125 -1.44 -9.33 -2.39
N ARG A 126 -2.18 -9.49 -1.27
CA ARG A 126 -2.95 -8.39 -0.66
C ARG A 126 -2.07 -7.26 -0.16
N ILE A 127 -0.91 -7.56 0.45
CA ILE A 127 0.04 -6.52 0.85
C ILE A 127 0.56 -5.78 -0.40
N SER A 128 0.88 -6.53 -1.46
CA SER A 128 1.35 -5.95 -2.72
C SER A 128 0.27 -5.06 -3.38
N GLU A 129 -1.01 -5.41 -3.27
CA GLU A 129 -2.13 -4.57 -3.72
C GLU A 129 -2.17 -3.23 -2.98
N VAL A 130 -2.02 -3.23 -1.65
CA VAL A 130 -1.98 -1.98 -0.87
C VAL A 130 -0.78 -1.13 -1.26
N VAL A 131 0.41 -1.73 -1.42
CA VAL A 131 1.63 -1.03 -1.86
C VAL A 131 1.43 -0.39 -3.24
N ARG A 132 0.88 -1.14 -4.21
CA ARG A 132 0.57 -0.62 -5.54
C ARG A 132 -0.46 0.49 -5.51
N SER A 133 -1.43 0.45 -4.60
CA SER A 133 -2.43 1.51 -4.41
C SER A 133 -1.84 2.84 -3.93
N LEU A 134 -0.58 2.85 -3.49
CA LEU A 134 0.18 4.03 -3.08
C LEU A 134 1.16 4.47 -4.18
N ASN A 135 1.06 3.91 -5.39
CA ASN A 135 1.97 4.12 -6.52
C ASN A 135 3.43 3.74 -6.23
N ILE A 136 3.65 2.81 -5.30
CA ILE A 136 4.98 2.28 -4.98
C ILE A 136 5.19 1.00 -5.78
N GLN A 137 6.37 0.87 -6.37
CA GLN A 137 6.69 -0.27 -7.23
C GLN A 137 6.83 -1.55 -6.40
N THR A 138 6.12 -2.60 -6.81
CA THR A 138 6.35 -3.97 -6.36
C THR A 138 7.12 -4.72 -7.44
N GLY A 139 7.98 -5.67 -7.05
CA GLY A 139 8.68 -6.48 -8.04
C GLY A 139 7.76 -7.44 -8.80
N ASP A 140 8.22 -7.89 -9.96
CA ASP A 140 7.51 -8.86 -10.80
C ASP A 140 7.48 -10.26 -10.17
N GLU A 141 6.71 -11.17 -10.78
CA GLU A 141 6.65 -12.57 -10.35
C GLU A 141 8.05 -13.19 -10.30
N GLY A 142 8.35 -13.89 -9.20
CA GLY A 142 9.66 -14.52 -8.98
C GLY A 142 10.79 -13.56 -8.62
N CYS A 143 10.51 -12.28 -8.34
CA CYS A 143 11.54 -11.35 -7.92
C CYS A 143 12.23 -11.78 -6.61
N ARG A 144 13.50 -11.41 -6.46
CA ARG A 144 14.29 -11.79 -5.29
C ARG A 144 13.78 -11.02 -4.05
N PRO A 145 13.36 -11.70 -2.96
CA PRO A 145 12.80 -11.03 -1.80
C PRO A 145 13.78 -10.08 -1.11
N ASN A 146 13.35 -8.84 -0.91
CA ASN A 146 13.98 -7.87 -0.01
C ASN A 146 13.12 -7.64 1.25
N VAL A 147 11.89 -8.15 1.27
CA VAL A 147 11.00 -8.10 2.43
C VAL A 147 10.58 -9.51 2.82
N MET A 148 10.74 -9.83 4.10
CA MET A 148 10.28 -11.09 4.67
C MET A 148 9.19 -10.84 5.72
N VAL A 149 8.00 -11.36 5.47
CA VAL A 149 6.90 -11.40 6.43
C VAL A 149 6.84 -12.81 7.02
N VAL A 150 6.94 -12.92 8.34
CA VAL A 150 7.04 -14.19 9.05
C VAL A 150 5.82 -14.32 9.95
N ILE A 151 4.98 -15.31 9.69
CA ILE A 151 3.94 -15.74 10.62
C ILE A 151 4.61 -16.71 11.59
N ALA A 152 4.83 -16.29 12.83
CA ALA A 152 5.62 -17.05 13.79
C ALA A 152 4.73 -17.59 14.92
N GLU A 153 4.68 -18.91 15.08
CA GLU A 153 3.96 -19.56 16.21
C GLU A 153 4.56 -19.15 17.56
N ASN A 154 5.89 -19.07 17.65
CA ASN A 154 6.61 -18.46 18.77
C ASN A 154 7.34 -17.19 18.29
N PRO A 155 6.68 -16.02 18.25
CA PRO A 155 7.24 -14.81 17.69
C PRO A 155 8.42 -14.27 18.52
N ASP A 156 8.37 -14.40 19.86
CA ASP A 156 9.46 -13.98 20.75
C ASP A 156 10.70 -14.86 20.53
N GLY A 157 10.53 -16.18 20.51
CA GLY A 157 11.62 -17.12 20.24
C GLY A 157 12.23 -16.93 18.86
N PHE A 158 11.40 -16.73 17.83
CA PHE A 158 11.87 -16.38 16.49
C PHE A 158 12.67 -15.07 16.50
N ALA A 159 12.16 -14.02 17.14
CA ALA A 159 12.80 -12.72 17.20
C ALA A 159 14.17 -12.80 17.89
N HIS A 160 14.29 -13.55 18.99
CA HIS A 160 15.57 -13.79 19.67
C HIS A 160 16.60 -14.49 18.77
N VAL A 161 16.22 -15.60 18.13
CA VAL A 161 17.11 -16.33 17.22
C VAL A 161 17.50 -15.48 16.01
N PHE A 162 16.55 -14.72 15.46
CA PHE A 162 16.80 -13.83 14.33
C PHE A 162 17.78 -12.70 14.71
N ALA A 163 17.55 -12.03 15.84
CA ALA A 163 18.40 -10.94 16.31
C ALA A 163 19.83 -11.40 16.63
N ASP A 164 19.99 -12.59 17.20
CA ASP A 164 21.31 -13.19 17.46
C ASP A 164 22.04 -13.53 16.15
N ARG A 165 21.37 -14.26 15.24
CA ARG A 165 21.98 -14.72 13.98
C ARG A 165 22.26 -13.60 12.98
N TYR A 166 21.40 -12.58 12.93
CA TYR A 166 21.46 -11.49 11.96
C TYR A 166 21.85 -10.15 12.58
N ARG A 167 22.49 -10.19 13.76
CA ARG A 167 22.88 -9.03 14.56
C ARG A 167 23.57 -7.91 13.75
N SER A 168 24.59 -8.25 12.96
CA SER A 168 25.31 -7.27 12.15
C SER A 168 24.53 -6.86 10.90
N ARG A 169 23.75 -7.76 10.30
CA ARG A 169 23.09 -7.56 9.00
C ARG A 169 21.80 -6.77 9.08
N PHE A 170 21.03 -6.88 10.16
CA PHE A 170 19.77 -6.15 10.32
C PHE A 170 19.85 -5.00 11.33
N PHE A 171 20.77 -5.07 12.29
CA PHE A 171 20.81 -4.13 13.42
C PHE A 171 22.13 -3.35 13.54
N ASP A 172 23.11 -3.58 12.66
CA ASP A 172 24.46 -3.00 12.77
C ASP A 172 25.10 -3.18 14.16
N ASN A 173 24.77 -4.30 14.83
CA ASN A 173 25.13 -4.59 16.22
C ASN A 173 24.64 -3.57 17.26
N ARG A 174 23.78 -2.62 16.89
CA ARG A 174 23.20 -1.59 17.76
C ARG A 174 22.26 -2.22 18.77
N ARG A 175 22.62 -2.12 20.06
CA ARG A 175 21.85 -2.69 21.17
C ARG A 175 20.43 -2.15 21.22
N ALA A 176 20.26 -0.83 21.08
CA ALA A 176 18.94 -0.20 21.15
C ALA A 176 17.94 -0.75 20.12
N GLU A 177 18.36 -1.03 18.89
CA GLU A 177 17.48 -1.59 17.85
C GLU A 177 17.11 -3.04 18.15
N ILE A 178 18.08 -3.82 18.64
CA ILE A 178 17.86 -5.20 19.06
C ILE A 178 16.90 -5.25 20.23
N ASP A 179 17.14 -4.43 21.25
CA ASP A 179 16.32 -4.38 22.46
C ASP A 179 14.88 -3.97 22.10
N ALA A 180 14.69 -2.99 21.20
CA ALA A 180 13.35 -2.55 20.76
C ALA A 180 12.64 -3.56 19.83
N PHE A 181 13.39 -4.37 19.08
CA PHE A 181 12.84 -5.47 18.30
C PHE A 181 12.38 -6.62 19.21
N LEU A 182 13.15 -6.93 20.26
CA LEU A 182 12.86 -8.01 21.20
C LEU A 182 11.82 -7.63 22.26
N THR A 183 11.79 -6.38 22.72
CA THR A 183 10.98 -5.97 23.88
C THR A 183 10.30 -4.62 23.64
N PRO A 184 9.01 -4.45 24.01
CA PRO A 184 8.08 -5.46 24.52
C PRO A 184 7.54 -6.42 23.43
N PRO A 185 6.90 -7.52 23.85
CA PRO A 185 6.06 -8.36 22.97
C PRO A 185 4.96 -7.57 22.26
N ARG A 186 4.85 -7.75 20.94
CA ARG A 186 3.89 -7.06 20.07
C ARG A 186 3.23 -8.03 19.09
N ALA A 187 2.01 -7.70 18.68
CA ALA A 187 1.27 -8.45 17.65
C ALA A 187 2.03 -8.46 16.32
N ILE A 188 2.64 -7.32 15.97
CA ILE A 188 3.48 -7.17 14.80
C ILE A 188 4.75 -6.44 15.21
N ARG A 189 5.89 -7.00 14.82
CA ARG A 189 7.21 -6.40 15.00
C ARG A 189 7.87 -6.22 13.65
N TRP A 190 8.67 -5.21 13.49
CA TRP A 190 9.46 -5.00 12.29
C TRP A 190 10.89 -4.59 12.62
N GLN A 191 11.79 -4.89 11.70
CA GLN A 191 13.13 -4.32 11.67
C GLN A 191 13.49 -4.06 10.22
N HIS A 192 13.94 -2.84 9.96
CA HIS A 192 14.47 -2.42 8.67
C HIS A 192 16.00 -2.45 8.71
N ARG A 193 16.59 -2.84 7.58
CA ARG A 193 17.99 -2.60 7.30
C ARG A 193 18.10 -1.43 6.34
N THR A 194 18.65 -0.33 6.83
CA THR A 194 18.95 0.83 6.01
C THR A 194 20.40 0.81 5.53
N GLY A 195 20.67 1.58 4.48
CA GLY A 195 22.00 1.82 3.97
C GLY A 195 22.05 3.13 3.18
N THR A 196 23.19 3.78 3.18
CA THR A 196 23.43 4.99 2.41
C THR A 196 24.00 4.60 1.05
N GLY A 197 23.49 5.19 -0.03
CA GLY A 197 23.97 4.97 -1.39
C GLY A 197 24.01 6.27 -2.20
N ALA A 198 24.77 6.30 -3.29
CA ALA A 198 24.78 7.46 -4.18
C ALA A 198 23.42 7.61 -4.87
N ILE A 199 23.03 8.85 -5.11
CA ILE A 199 21.74 9.16 -5.74
C ILE A 199 21.75 8.89 -7.24
N ASP A 200 22.91 9.07 -7.87
CA ASP A 200 23.12 8.76 -9.29
C ASP A 200 23.35 7.25 -9.54
N GLY A 201 23.29 6.42 -8.50
CA GLY A 201 23.54 4.99 -8.57
C GLY A 201 25.02 4.61 -8.72
N SER A 202 25.93 5.58 -8.65
CA SER A 202 27.36 5.30 -8.67
C SER A 202 27.82 4.53 -7.42
N PRO A 203 28.86 3.68 -7.53
CA PRO A 203 29.44 3.04 -6.36
C PRO A 203 30.00 4.09 -5.41
N LEU A 204 29.73 3.92 -4.11
CA LEU A 204 30.36 4.72 -3.08
C LEU A 204 31.87 4.46 -3.07
N ILE A 205 32.68 5.49 -3.36
CA ILE A 205 34.14 5.37 -3.24
C ILE A 205 34.50 5.60 -1.78
N GLU A 206 35.03 4.57 -1.11
CA GLU A 206 35.63 4.72 0.23
C GLU A 206 36.85 5.65 0.13
N ALA A 207 36.70 6.90 0.59
CA ALA A 207 37.85 7.77 0.82
C ALA A 207 38.57 7.31 2.09
N GLY A 208 39.48 6.34 1.95
CA GLY A 208 40.21 5.78 3.08
C GLY A 208 41.32 6.69 3.59
N VAL A 209 41.23 7.12 4.86
CA VAL A 209 42.30 6.95 5.85
C VAL A 209 41.66 6.55 7.19
N GLY A 210 41.78 5.27 7.57
CA GLY A 210 41.58 4.84 8.95
C GLY A 210 40.17 4.40 9.36
N GLY A 211 39.59 3.39 8.69
CA GLY A 211 38.68 2.39 9.30
C GLY A 211 37.39 2.87 10.00
N ARG A 212 37.06 4.16 9.94
CA ARG A 212 35.76 4.72 10.34
C ARG A 212 35.07 5.13 9.06
N GLY A 213 33.88 4.54 8.83
CA GLY A 213 33.07 4.71 7.62
C GLY A 213 33.19 6.11 7.05
N GLY A 214 33.97 6.22 5.98
CA GLY A 214 34.22 7.48 5.29
C GLY A 214 32.96 7.87 4.54
N GLU A 215 32.63 9.15 4.58
CA GLU A 215 31.69 9.75 3.63
C GLU A 215 32.11 9.31 2.23
N ALA A 216 31.21 8.64 1.55
CA ALA A 216 31.45 8.27 0.18
C ALA A 216 31.61 9.53 -0.66
N ALA A 217 32.66 9.55 -1.49
CA ALA A 217 32.86 10.62 -2.44
C ALA A 217 31.88 10.49 -3.61
N ALA A 218 30.60 10.71 -3.35
CA ALA A 218 29.70 11.21 -4.39
C ALA A 218 29.97 12.73 -4.54
N LEU A 219 29.53 13.36 -5.64
CA LEU A 219 29.77 14.79 -5.97
C LEU A 219 29.78 15.72 -4.73
N PRO A 220 30.58 16.82 -4.71
CA PRO A 220 30.74 17.62 -3.51
C PRO A 220 29.38 17.99 -2.91
N ASN A 221 29.14 17.51 -1.69
CA ASN A 221 27.95 17.83 -0.90
C ASN A 221 27.80 19.35 -0.86
N THR A 222 26.64 19.87 -1.24
CA THR A 222 26.33 21.28 -1.00
C THR A 222 25.67 21.41 0.36
N ARG A 223 25.63 22.63 0.93
CA ARG A 223 24.86 22.89 2.16
C ARG A 223 23.37 22.52 2.05
N LEU A 224 22.86 22.37 0.82
CA LEU A 224 21.44 22.16 0.51
C LEU A 224 21.14 20.77 -0.08
N ARG A 225 22.10 20.04 -0.66
CA ARG A 225 21.87 18.75 -1.31
C ARG A 225 23.04 17.81 -1.01
N ARG A 226 22.70 16.60 -0.58
CA ARG A 226 23.59 15.45 -0.47
C ARG A 226 23.79 14.81 -1.83
N SER A 227 24.95 14.22 -2.03
CA SER A 227 25.19 13.32 -3.16
C SER A 227 24.81 11.87 -2.87
N THR A 228 24.40 11.60 -1.62
CA THR A 228 23.90 10.31 -1.13
C THR A 228 22.46 10.39 -0.60
N ALA A 229 21.81 9.25 -0.52
CA ALA A 229 20.50 9.06 0.10
C ALA A 229 20.50 7.80 0.99
N ASP A 230 19.79 7.88 2.10
CA ASP A 230 19.47 6.70 2.91
C ASP A 230 18.32 5.91 2.29
N LYS A 231 18.48 4.60 2.23
CA LYS A 231 17.56 3.67 1.56
C LYS A 231 17.24 2.49 2.47
N ILE A 232 16.00 2.03 2.41
CA ILE A 232 15.66 0.72 2.97
C ILE A 232 16.15 -0.34 1.98
N THR A 233 16.90 -1.31 2.48
CA THR A 233 17.49 -2.39 1.65
C THR A 233 16.90 -3.75 1.95
N ARG A 234 16.48 -3.98 3.20
CA ARG A 234 15.77 -5.18 3.63
C ARG A 234 14.80 -4.85 4.75
N ALA A 235 13.73 -5.61 4.87
CA ALA A 235 12.86 -5.57 6.04
C ALA A 235 12.46 -6.98 6.48
N VAL A 236 12.32 -7.18 7.78
CA VAL A 236 11.65 -8.33 8.36
C VAL A 236 10.44 -7.83 9.15
N ILE A 237 9.30 -8.47 8.95
CA ILE A 237 8.07 -8.26 9.71
C ILE A 237 7.71 -9.60 10.35
N VAL A 238 7.52 -9.61 11.66
CA VAL A 238 7.12 -10.81 12.42
C VAL A 238 5.71 -10.59 12.92
N ILE A 239 4.82 -11.52 12.58
CA ILE A 239 3.40 -11.52 12.94
C ILE A 239 3.17 -12.62 13.97
N ASP A 240 2.60 -12.24 15.10
CA ASP A 240 2.03 -13.14 16.11
C ASP A 240 0.60 -13.53 15.67
N PRO A 241 0.37 -14.76 15.19
CA PRO A 241 -0.93 -15.17 14.67
C PRO A 241 -2.03 -15.17 15.74
N GLU A 242 -1.69 -15.38 17.01
CA GLU A 242 -2.67 -15.40 18.11
C GLU A 242 -3.18 -13.98 18.40
N ARG A 243 -2.27 -13.01 18.45
CA ARG A 243 -2.63 -11.60 18.72
C ARG A 243 -3.35 -10.92 17.58
N VAL A 244 -3.08 -11.29 16.32
CA VAL A 244 -3.77 -10.69 15.16
C VAL A 244 -5.09 -11.36 14.80
N SER A 245 -5.42 -12.51 15.43
CA SER A 245 -6.61 -13.32 15.09
C SER A 245 -7.95 -12.59 15.23
N ARG A 246 -8.01 -11.51 16.02
CA ARG A 246 -9.23 -10.73 16.29
C ARG A 246 -9.39 -9.51 15.40
N VAL A 247 -8.46 -9.27 14.49
CA VAL A 247 -8.42 -8.08 13.64
C VAL A 247 -8.88 -8.41 12.22
N PRO A 248 -9.67 -7.55 11.56
CA PRO A 248 -10.03 -7.75 10.17
C PRO A 248 -8.80 -7.87 9.28
N THR A 249 -8.82 -8.84 8.35
CA THR A 249 -7.67 -9.10 7.45
C THR A 249 -7.26 -7.86 6.65
N ALA A 250 -8.21 -7.02 6.23
CA ALA A 250 -7.93 -5.78 5.50
C ALA A 250 -7.12 -4.77 6.34
N SER A 251 -7.45 -4.61 7.62
CA SER A 251 -6.71 -3.79 8.57
C SER A 251 -5.31 -4.35 8.81
N LEU A 252 -5.19 -5.67 9.01
CA LEU A 252 -3.90 -6.35 9.17
C LEU A 252 -2.98 -6.13 7.96
N VAL A 253 -3.50 -6.32 6.75
CA VAL A 253 -2.75 -6.10 5.50
C VAL A 253 -2.29 -4.64 5.40
N SER A 254 -3.17 -3.69 5.73
CA SER A 254 -2.85 -2.26 5.69
C SER A 254 -1.78 -1.88 6.72
N TYR A 255 -1.87 -2.42 7.94
CA TYR A 255 -0.86 -2.24 8.98
C TYR A 255 0.50 -2.76 8.52
N VAL A 256 0.54 -4.01 8.03
CA VAL A 256 1.78 -4.63 7.55
C VAL A 256 2.36 -3.83 6.38
N ALA A 257 1.53 -3.38 5.44
CA ALA A 257 1.96 -2.55 4.33
C ALA A 257 2.56 -1.21 4.80
N PHE A 258 1.91 -0.54 5.77
CA PHE A 258 2.41 0.71 6.33
C PHE A 258 3.77 0.52 7.02
N ALA A 259 3.88 -0.48 7.90
CA ALA A 259 5.11 -0.80 8.63
C ALA A 259 6.26 -1.26 7.72
N LEU A 260 5.93 -1.88 6.58
CA LEU A 260 6.88 -2.29 5.53
C LEU A 260 7.55 -1.09 4.84
N LEU A 261 6.76 -0.06 4.52
CA LEU A 261 7.13 0.93 3.51
C LEU A 261 7.98 2.08 4.06
N ILE A 262 7.95 2.29 5.37
CA ILE A 262 8.58 3.40 6.06
C ILE A 262 9.56 2.84 7.08
N ASP A 263 10.74 3.46 7.20
CA ASP A 263 11.67 3.20 8.29
C ASP A 263 11.13 3.83 9.60
N LEU A 264 10.10 3.19 10.15
CA LEU A 264 9.38 3.66 11.33
C LEU A 264 10.27 3.61 12.56
N LYS A 265 10.05 4.56 13.47
CA LYS A 265 10.56 4.43 14.84
C LYS A 265 10.12 3.08 15.43
N PRO A 266 10.92 2.44 16.31
CA PRO A 266 10.55 1.15 16.89
C PRO A 266 9.22 1.21 17.67
N PHE A 267 8.93 2.36 18.28
CA PHE A 267 7.68 2.70 18.93
C PHE A 267 7.12 3.96 18.26
N PRO A 268 6.42 3.82 17.13
CA PRO A 268 5.86 4.95 16.42
C PRO A 268 4.70 5.53 17.24
N ASP A 269 4.55 6.85 17.20
CA ASP A 269 3.45 7.57 17.84
C ASP A 269 2.75 8.45 16.80
N ALA A 270 1.47 8.18 16.54
CA ALA A 270 0.65 8.99 15.64
C ALA A 270 0.22 10.33 16.27
N ALA A 271 0.63 10.62 17.51
CA ALA A 271 0.34 11.84 18.24
C ALA A 271 -1.17 12.15 18.30
N GLY A 272 -1.99 11.11 18.47
CA GLY A 272 -3.46 11.19 18.52
C GLY A 272 -4.14 11.55 17.20
N ASN A 273 -3.46 11.41 16.07
CA ASN A 273 -4.07 11.55 14.74
C ASN A 273 -4.47 10.17 14.20
N PRO A 274 -5.52 10.07 13.35
CA PRO A 274 -6.00 8.78 12.86
C PRO A 274 -4.90 7.99 12.14
N SER A 275 -4.59 6.79 12.62
CA SER A 275 -3.56 5.94 12.01
C SER A 275 -3.96 4.48 12.03
N ILE A 276 -3.56 3.73 11.00
CA ILE A 276 -3.61 2.27 11.01
C ILE A 276 -2.73 1.70 12.12
N LEU A 277 -1.73 2.44 12.59
CA LEU A 277 -0.84 1.98 13.66
C LEU A 277 -1.55 1.82 15.01
N ASP A 278 -2.67 2.49 15.22
CA ASP A 278 -3.48 2.43 16.45
C ASP A 278 -4.23 1.08 16.58
N LEU A 279 -4.14 0.21 15.56
CA LEU A 279 -4.87 -1.06 15.45
C LEU A 279 -4.69 -2.02 16.65
N PHE A 280 -3.54 -1.94 17.33
CA PHE A 280 -3.21 -2.79 18.46
C PHE A 280 -3.04 -2.01 19.77
N ASP A 281 -3.36 -0.71 19.78
CA ASP A 281 -3.18 0.12 20.96
C ASP A 281 -4.34 -0.07 21.94
N GLU A 282 -3.99 -0.30 23.21
CA GLU A 282 -4.94 -0.44 24.31
C GLU A 282 -5.59 0.92 24.60
N GLY A 283 -6.73 1.19 23.97
CA GLY A 283 -7.47 2.45 24.13
C GLY A 283 -7.76 3.19 22.83
N ALA A 284 -7.43 2.63 21.67
CA ALA A 284 -7.82 3.22 20.39
C ALA A 284 -9.36 3.38 20.32
N GLU A 285 -9.81 4.59 19.97
CA GLU A 285 -11.23 4.90 19.83
C GLU A 285 -11.84 4.10 18.67
N SER A 286 -13.04 3.54 18.90
CA SER A 286 -13.80 2.90 17.83
C SER A 286 -14.37 3.95 16.85
N PRO A 287 -14.45 3.64 15.55
CA PRO A 287 -14.22 2.33 14.94
C PRO A 287 -12.75 2.06 14.58
N VAL A 288 -12.36 0.79 14.73
CA VAL A 288 -11.05 0.29 14.26
C VAL A 288 -10.87 0.59 12.76
N PRO A 289 -9.74 1.17 12.33
CA PRO A 289 -9.51 1.48 10.92
C PRO A 289 -9.59 0.22 10.05
N ALA A 290 -10.43 0.25 9.00
CA ALA A 290 -10.56 -0.85 8.05
C ALA A 290 -9.38 -0.97 7.08
N GLY A 291 -8.54 0.08 7.01
CA GLY A 291 -7.34 0.16 6.19
C GLY A 291 -6.56 1.43 6.48
N LEU A 292 -5.65 1.82 5.59
CA LEU A 292 -4.90 3.08 5.70
C LEU A 292 -5.85 4.28 5.83
N THR A 293 -5.64 5.10 6.86
CA THR A 293 -6.38 6.36 7.00
C THR A 293 -5.93 7.38 5.94
N ALA A 294 -6.67 8.47 5.79
CA ALA A 294 -6.24 9.58 4.94
C ALA A 294 -4.88 10.14 5.37
N TRP A 295 -4.60 10.18 6.68
CA TRP A 295 -3.32 10.63 7.23
C TRP A 295 -2.18 9.68 6.87
N ASP A 296 -2.41 8.38 7.00
CA ASP A 296 -1.43 7.35 6.64
C ASP A 296 -1.05 7.43 5.16
N ARG A 297 -2.07 7.48 4.29
CA ARG A 297 -1.88 7.59 2.84
C ARG A 297 -1.10 8.85 2.48
N ALA A 298 -1.54 10.01 2.98
CA ALA A 298 -0.89 11.28 2.71
C ALA A 298 0.56 11.32 3.21
N PHE A 299 0.84 10.67 4.34
CA PHE A 299 2.18 10.56 4.89
C PHE A 299 3.09 9.69 4.02
N VAL A 300 2.65 8.47 3.67
CA VAL A 300 3.43 7.59 2.80
C VAL A 300 3.68 8.27 1.45
N GLU A 301 2.64 8.83 0.81
CA GLU A 301 2.81 9.58 -0.44
C GLU A 301 3.80 10.76 -0.27
N GLY A 302 3.76 11.46 0.87
CA GLY A 302 4.73 12.50 1.20
C GLY A 302 6.16 11.99 1.32
N VAL A 303 6.38 10.84 1.96
CA VAL A 303 7.70 10.20 2.09
C VAL A 303 8.24 9.79 0.72
N TYR A 304 7.40 9.27 -0.17
CA TYR A 304 7.84 8.85 -1.51
C TYR A 304 7.96 10.00 -2.51
N ALA A 305 7.33 11.15 -2.25
CA ALA A 305 7.48 12.36 -3.05
C ALA A 305 8.65 13.27 -2.61
N MET A 306 9.24 13.05 -1.44
CA MET A 306 10.32 13.90 -0.92
C MET A 306 11.62 13.70 -1.71
N SER A 307 12.45 14.75 -1.76
CA SER A 307 13.78 14.68 -2.33
C SER A 307 14.72 13.87 -1.42
N ALA A 308 15.23 12.75 -1.94
CA ALA A 308 16.08 11.82 -1.18
C ALA A 308 17.47 12.38 -0.86
N ASP A 309 17.91 13.47 -1.50
CA ASP A 309 19.18 14.17 -1.24
C ASP A 309 19.11 15.23 -0.13
N GLN A 310 17.98 15.37 0.54
CA GLN A 310 17.79 16.38 1.55
C GLN A 310 18.11 15.84 2.95
N ARG A 311 18.47 16.74 3.86
CA ARG A 311 18.60 16.42 5.28
C ARG A 311 17.23 16.14 5.91
N PHE A 312 17.23 15.37 6.97
CA PHE A 312 16.06 14.90 7.71
C PHE A 312 15.03 16.01 7.97
N GLY A 313 15.42 17.11 8.60
CA GLY A 313 14.49 18.21 8.87
C GLY A 313 13.90 18.86 7.62
N VAL A 314 14.65 18.93 6.50
CA VAL A 314 14.11 19.44 5.23
C VAL A 314 13.14 18.44 4.61
N GLN A 315 13.42 17.14 4.72
CA GLN A 315 12.53 16.07 4.27
C GLN A 315 11.21 16.08 5.05
N GLN A 316 11.24 16.19 6.39
CA GLN A 316 10.04 16.33 7.21
C GLN A 316 9.19 17.54 6.78
N ASN A 317 9.82 18.68 6.49
CA ASN A 317 9.11 19.86 5.96
C ASN A 317 8.51 19.63 4.57
N GLN A 318 9.14 18.82 3.71
CA GLN A 318 8.58 18.44 2.40
C GLN A 318 7.38 17.50 2.57
N ILE A 319 7.47 16.54 3.50
CA ILE A 319 6.36 15.63 3.85
C ILE A 319 5.18 16.44 4.38
N GLU A 320 5.39 17.37 5.33
CA GLU A 320 4.34 18.26 5.87
C GLU A 320 3.62 19.02 4.75
N ARG A 321 4.38 19.60 3.80
CA ARG A 321 3.80 20.30 2.64
C ARG A 321 3.06 19.36 1.69
N SER A 322 3.49 18.11 1.54
CA SER A 322 2.79 17.11 0.72
C SER A 322 1.47 16.71 1.37
N MET A 323 1.50 16.35 2.66
CA MET A 323 0.33 15.98 3.43
C MET A 323 -0.71 17.09 3.45
N ARG A 324 -0.31 18.35 3.66
CA ARG A 324 -1.23 19.48 3.63
C ARG A 324 -1.97 19.61 2.31
N ARG A 325 -1.30 19.33 1.17
CA ARG A 325 -1.92 19.37 -0.16
C ARG A 325 -2.86 18.20 -0.40
N SER A 326 -2.41 16.97 -0.13
CA SER A 326 -3.22 15.74 -0.30
C SER A 326 -4.49 15.80 0.55
N LEU A 327 -4.33 16.13 1.83
CA LEU A 327 -5.45 16.19 2.76
C LEU A 327 -6.40 17.40 2.56
N ALA A 328 -6.00 18.41 1.78
CA ALA A 328 -6.89 19.49 1.34
C ALA A 328 -7.70 19.07 0.10
N GLY A 329 -7.10 18.31 -0.81
CA GLY A 329 -7.78 17.76 -2.00
C GLY A 329 -8.90 16.78 -1.65
N VAL A 330 -8.70 15.94 -0.63
CA VAL A 330 -9.74 15.00 -0.14
C VAL A 330 -11.03 15.71 0.28
N ILE A 331 -10.94 16.95 0.77
CA ILE A 331 -12.13 17.74 1.17
C ILE A 331 -12.88 18.26 -0.07
N GLN A 332 -12.15 18.57 -1.16
CA GLN A 332 -12.77 19.05 -2.40
C GLN A 332 -13.48 17.92 -3.15
N ASP A 333 -12.88 16.73 -3.22
CA ASP A 333 -13.50 15.56 -3.86
C ASP A 333 -14.75 15.07 -3.10
N GLY A 334 -14.77 15.17 -1.76
CA GLY A 334 -15.94 14.83 -0.96
C GLY A 334 -17.08 15.86 -0.97
N SER A 335 -16.84 17.07 -1.51
CA SER A 335 -17.86 18.14 -1.67
C SER A 335 -18.44 18.22 -3.08
N ALA A 336 -17.85 17.49 -4.04
CA ALA A 336 -18.25 17.52 -5.44
C ALA A 336 -19.34 16.48 -5.79
N ASP A 337 -19.64 15.53 -4.90
CA ASP A 337 -20.65 14.49 -5.16
C ASP A 337 -22.11 14.98 -5.04
N ASP A 338 -22.34 16.24 -4.64
CA ASP A 338 -23.69 16.88 -4.62
C ASP A 338 -23.91 17.87 -5.79
N ALA A 339 -23.00 17.97 -6.76
CA ALA A 339 -23.15 18.87 -7.90
C ALA A 339 -22.87 18.18 -9.25
N ASP A 340 -23.97 17.72 -9.82
CA ASP A 340 -24.28 17.68 -11.26
C ASP A 340 -23.62 16.61 -12.14
N GLY A 341 -24.50 15.80 -12.74
CA GLY A 341 -24.19 14.87 -13.80
C GLY A 341 -24.12 15.60 -15.14
N GLY A 342 -22.96 15.57 -15.78
CA GLY A 342 -22.77 16.07 -17.13
C GLY A 342 -21.55 15.44 -17.77
N GLY A 343 -21.75 14.43 -18.60
CA GLY A 343 -20.68 13.66 -19.21
C GLY A 343 -19.82 14.45 -20.19
N GLN A 344 -18.59 13.96 -20.41
CA GLN A 344 -17.96 13.95 -21.73
C GLN A 344 -16.74 13.02 -21.77
N THR A 345 -16.71 12.21 -22.82
CA THR A 345 -15.65 11.30 -23.24
C THR A 345 -14.56 12.02 -24.04
N SER A 346 -13.28 11.75 -23.77
CA SER A 346 -12.16 11.83 -24.73
C SER A 346 -11.02 10.96 -24.18
N SER A 347 -10.68 9.81 -24.76
CA SER A 347 -9.88 9.50 -25.96
C SER A 347 -8.43 10.01 -25.95
N GLY A 348 -7.51 9.08 -25.63
CA GLY A 348 -6.32 8.77 -26.45
C GLY A 348 -5.11 9.69 -26.36
N GLY A 349 -4.03 9.19 -25.74
CA GLY A 349 -2.70 9.76 -25.86
C GLY A 349 -1.61 8.81 -25.36
N GLY A 350 -1.11 7.96 -26.26
CA GLY A 350 0.01 7.06 -25.99
C GLY A 350 1.32 7.81 -25.79
N GLY A 351 2.06 7.47 -24.74
CA GLY A 351 3.38 7.99 -24.42
C GLY A 351 4.35 6.85 -24.20
N LEU A 352 5.39 6.82 -25.04
CA LEU A 352 6.45 5.81 -25.10
C LEU A 352 7.26 5.69 -23.79
N VAL A 353 7.51 4.46 -23.36
CA VAL A 353 8.46 4.10 -22.29
C VAL A 353 9.79 3.72 -22.94
N PRO A 354 10.93 4.34 -22.59
CA PRO A 354 12.22 3.83 -23.00
C PRO A 354 12.63 2.67 -22.09
N SER A 355 12.89 1.53 -22.73
CA SER A 355 13.58 0.37 -22.19
C SER A 355 15.01 0.75 -21.77
N VAL A 356 15.38 0.45 -20.52
CA VAL A 356 16.78 0.38 -20.10
C VAL A 356 17.06 -1.05 -19.66
N ALA A 357 17.75 -1.76 -20.54
CA ALA A 357 18.40 -3.03 -20.25
C ALA A 357 19.76 -2.77 -19.59
N GLY A 358 20.16 -3.63 -18.65
CA GLY A 358 21.57 -3.97 -18.47
C GLY A 358 22.17 -3.81 -17.07
N THR A 359 22.06 -4.89 -16.29
CA THR A 359 23.16 -5.57 -15.55
C THR A 359 23.99 -4.79 -14.50
N ALA A 360 23.86 -5.22 -13.24
CA ALA A 360 25.02 -5.57 -12.40
C ALA A 360 24.61 -6.61 -11.35
N ILE A 361 25.20 -7.80 -11.48
CA ILE A 361 25.02 -8.97 -10.65
C ILE A 361 25.77 -8.76 -9.33
N TRP A 362 25.05 -8.70 -8.21
CA TRP A 362 25.62 -8.93 -6.88
C TRP A 362 24.91 -10.15 -6.28
N ALA A 363 25.64 -11.26 -6.23
CA ALA A 363 25.21 -12.49 -5.58
C ALA A 363 25.00 -12.22 -4.08
N ALA A 364 23.75 -12.31 -3.62
CA ALA A 364 23.43 -12.35 -2.20
C ALA A 364 23.43 -13.82 -1.74
N PRO A 365 23.90 -14.11 -0.52
CA PRO A 365 23.96 -15.48 -0.01
C PRO A 365 22.56 -16.05 0.21
N ASP A 366 22.43 -17.35 -0.07
CA ASP A 366 21.24 -18.16 0.15
C ASP A 366 20.70 -18.03 1.58
N PHE A 367 19.39 -17.84 1.69
CA PHE A 367 18.66 -17.98 2.95
C PHE A 367 18.43 -19.47 3.21
N PRO A 368 19.05 -20.10 4.23
CA PRO A 368 18.78 -21.50 4.51
C PRO A 368 17.40 -21.64 5.16
N VAL A 369 16.46 -22.18 4.39
CA VAL A 369 15.22 -22.77 4.90
C VAL A 369 15.56 -24.09 5.56
N ARG A 370 15.74 -24.08 6.88
CA ARG A 370 15.53 -25.25 7.74
C ARG A 370 14.90 -24.79 9.03
N LEU A 371 13.57 -24.83 9.08
CA LEU A 371 12.84 -24.98 10.33
C LEU A 371 13.00 -26.46 10.72
N ALA A 372 13.67 -26.71 11.84
CA ALA A 372 13.61 -28.01 12.49
C ALA A 372 12.19 -28.18 13.03
N GLY A 373 11.61 -29.37 12.78
CA GLY A 373 10.32 -29.77 13.34
C GLY A 373 10.44 -30.28 14.76
#